data_AF-A0A969Z009-F1
#
_entry.id   AF-A0A969Z009-F1
#
_cell.length_a   1.000
_cell.length_b   1.000
_cell.length_c   1.000
_cell.angle_alpha   90.00
_cell.angle_beta   90.00
_cell.angle_gamma   90.00
#
_symmetry.space_group_name_H-M   'P 1'
#
loop_
_entity.id
_entity.type
_entity.pdbx_description
1 polymer ?
#
loop_
_entity_poly.entity_id
_entity_poly.type
_entity_poly.pdbx_seq_one_letter_code
_entity_poly.pdbx_strand_id
1 'polypeptide(L)'
;NWDKLDNNGVTAMIDVKVTPEREVGFNSVAERICRFSEVTSVSLMSGTYDLSVVVTGETMQDIAWFVSHKLSTLDQVQSTVTHFILKRYKQENFIFSDPYEDKRLVVSP
;
A
#
# COMPACT_ATOMS: atom_id res chain seq x y z
N ASN A 1 13.13 17.32 -5.93
CA ASN A 1 11.89 17.87 -5.35
C ASN A 1 10.92 16.72 -5.06
N TRP A 2 11.40 15.66 -4.41
CA TRP A 2 10.62 14.48 -4.01
C TRP A 2 10.40 14.46 -2.49
N ASP A 3 11.21 15.21 -1.73
CA ASP A 3 11.03 15.48 -0.29
C ASP A 3 9.80 16.35 0.06
N LYS A 4 9.07 16.88 -0.93
CA LYS A 4 7.81 17.60 -0.72
C LYS A 4 6.56 16.72 -0.87
N LEU A 5 6.74 15.43 -1.15
CA LEU A 5 5.68 14.42 -1.12
C LEU A 5 5.66 13.67 0.22
N ASP A 6 6.12 14.31 1.30
CA ASP A 6 5.74 13.93 2.67
C ASP A 6 4.29 14.39 2.92
N ASN A 7 3.39 14.00 2.01
CA ASN A 7 1.97 14.23 2.16
C ASN A 7 1.54 13.30 3.29
N ASN A 8 1.14 13.89 4.42
CA ASN A 8 0.77 13.35 5.74
C ASN A 8 -0.16 12.11 5.79
N GLY A 9 -0.38 11.39 4.70
CA GLY A 9 -1.21 10.21 4.62
C GLY A 9 -0.53 8.93 5.10
N VAL A 10 -1.35 7.94 5.43
CA VAL A 10 -0.95 6.60 5.81
C VAL A 10 -0.86 5.73 4.55
N THR A 11 0.18 4.91 4.45
CA THR A 11 0.23 3.82 3.44
C THR A 11 0.03 2.47 4.11
N ALA A 12 -0.78 1.60 3.51
CA ALA A 12 -0.87 0.20 3.89
C ALA A 12 -0.67 -0.73 2.69
N MET A 13 -0.13 -1.91 2.97
CA MET A 13 -0.13 -3.06 2.09
C MET A 13 -1.21 -4.02 2.58
N ILE A 14 -2.11 -4.41 1.70
CA ILE A 14 -3.24 -5.28 2.01
C ILE A 14 -3.08 -6.56 1.20
N ASP A 15 -2.86 -7.67 1.89
CA ASP A 15 -2.85 -8.98 1.28
C ASP A 15 -4.28 -9.51 1.24
N VAL A 16 -4.71 -9.93 0.05
CA VAL A 16 -6.08 -10.32 -0.25
C VAL A 16 -6.08 -11.76 -0.75
N LYS A 17 -6.85 -12.60 -0.06
CA LYS A 17 -7.13 -13.97 -0.50
C LYS A 17 -8.43 -13.98 -1.26
N VAL A 18 -8.44 -14.61 -2.43
CA VAL A 18 -9.60 -14.61 -3.31
C VAL A 18 -9.95 -16.01 -3.80
N THR A 19 -11.22 -16.20 -4.17
CA THR A 19 -11.65 -17.38 -4.92
C THR A 19 -11.52 -17.06 -6.41
N PRO A 20 -10.68 -17.78 -7.18
CA PRO A 20 -10.55 -17.52 -8.60
C PRO A 20 -11.85 -17.87 -9.34
N GLU A 21 -12.23 -17.06 -10.31
CA GLU A 21 -13.37 -17.34 -11.17
C GLU A 21 -12.98 -18.33 -12.27
N ARG A 22 -13.93 -19.19 -12.69
CA ARG A 22 -13.70 -20.08 -13.82
C ARG A 22 -13.42 -19.26 -15.08
N GLU A 23 -12.48 -19.73 -15.89
CA GLU A 23 -12.09 -19.16 -17.21
C GLU A 23 -11.33 -17.81 -17.16
N VAL A 24 -11.59 -16.94 -16.18
CA VAL A 24 -10.93 -15.62 -16.03
C VAL A 24 -9.88 -15.56 -14.91
N GLY A 25 -9.91 -16.51 -13.96
CA GLY A 25 -8.95 -16.60 -12.86
C GLY A 25 -8.98 -15.38 -11.93
N PHE A 26 -7.80 -14.84 -11.62
CA PHE A 26 -7.63 -13.68 -10.72
C PHE A 26 -7.81 -12.32 -11.40
N ASN A 27 -7.86 -12.28 -12.73
CA ASN A 27 -7.84 -11.03 -13.49
C ASN A 27 -9.08 -10.16 -13.22
N SER A 28 -10.26 -10.78 -13.13
CA SER A 28 -11.53 -10.10 -12.85
C SER A 28 -11.47 -9.25 -11.57
N VAL A 29 -11.05 -9.87 -10.47
CA VAL A 29 -10.93 -9.18 -9.17
C VAL A 29 -9.77 -8.19 -9.16
N ALA A 30 -8.62 -8.52 -9.76
CA ALA A 30 -7.50 -7.59 -9.85
C ALA A 30 -7.86 -6.32 -10.62
N GLU A 31 -8.51 -6.43 -11.78
CA GLU A 31 -8.98 -5.28 -12.56
C GLU A 31 -9.96 -4.41 -11.78
N ARG A 32 -10.88 -5.02 -11.02
CA ARG A 32 -11.83 -4.28 -10.19
C ARG A 32 -11.12 -3.51 -9.08
N ILE A 33 -10.13 -4.11 -8.43
CA ILE A 33 -9.33 -3.46 -7.40
C ILE A 33 -8.51 -2.30 -7.98
N CYS A 34 -7.92 -2.48 -9.17
CA CYS A 34 -7.15 -1.43 -9.85
C CYS A 34 -7.97 -0.15 -10.17
N ARG A 35 -9.31 -0.23 -10.19
CA ARG A 35 -10.18 0.93 -10.47
C ARG A 35 -10.39 1.84 -9.25
N PHE A 36 -10.01 1.41 -8.05
CA PHE A 36 -10.13 2.26 -6.87
C PHE A 36 -9.02 3.31 -6.83
N SER A 37 -9.40 4.57 -6.62
CA SER A 37 -8.47 5.70 -6.55
C SER A 37 -7.45 5.60 -5.41
N GLU A 38 -7.81 4.92 -4.32
CA GLU A 38 -6.94 4.72 -3.17
C GLU A 38 -5.84 3.68 -3.42
N VAL A 39 -6.00 2.85 -4.47
CA VAL A 39 -5.06 1.80 -4.84
C VAL A 39 -3.95 2.37 -5.71
N THR A 40 -2.71 2.16 -5.26
CA THR A 40 -1.50 2.60 -5.96
C THR A 40 -0.80 1.48 -6.72
N SER A 41 -0.93 0.24 -6.24
CA SER A 41 -0.44 -0.93 -6.95
C SER A 41 -1.21 -2.19 -6.56
N VAL A 42 -1.27 -3.14 -7.49
CA VAL A 42 -1.81 -4.48 -7.30
C VAL A 42 -0.83 -5.48 -7.88
N SER A 43 -0.53 -6.56 -7.17
CA SER A 43 0.38 -7.61 -7.60
C SER A 43 -0.21 -8.99 -7.35
N LEU A 44 -0.01 -9.92 -8.28
CA LEU A 44 -0.34 -11.33 -8.10
C LEU A 44 0.81 -12.03 -7.39
N MET A 45 0.50 -12.73 -6.31
CA MET A 45 1.45 -13.35 -5.40
C MET A 45 1.35 -14.87 -5.46
N SER A 46 2.48 -15.57 -5.37
CA SER A 46 2.52 -17.03 -5.24
C SER A 46 2.37 -17.53 -3.80
N GLY A 47 2.22 -16.61 -2.84
CA GLY A 47 2.24 -16.86 -1.40
C GLY A 47 0.93 -17.40 -0.83
N THR A 48 0.72 -17.19 0.48
CA THR A 48 -0.51 -17.61 1.17
C THR A 48 -1.76 -16.82 0.77
N TYR A 49 -1.54 -15.66 0.15
CA TYR A 49 -2.51 -14.75 -0.42
C TYR A 49 -2.27 -14.64 -1.92
N ASP A 50 -3.32 -14.36 -2.66
CA ASP A 50 -3.29 -14.34 -4.12
C ASP A 50 -2.93 -12.95 -4.64
N LEU A 51 -3.42 -11.87 -3.99
CA LEU A 51 -3.15 -10.49 -4.40
C LEU A 51 -2.54 -9.68 -3.25
N SER A 52 -1.59 -8.83 -3.57
CA SER A 52 -1.10 -7.78 -2.66
C SER A 52 -1.44 -6.41 -3.24
N VAL A 53 -2.06 -5.56 -2.43
CA VAL A 53 -2.63 -4.27 -2.83
C VAL A 53 -2.03 -3.17 -1.97
N VAL A 54 -1.34 -2.20 -2.58
CA VAL A 54 -0.82 -1.04 -1.84
C VAL A 54 -1.81 0.11 -1.95
N VAL A 55 -2.24 0.62 -0.80
CA VAL A 55 -3.21 1.72 -0.70
C VAL A 55 -2.65 2.90 0.09
N THR A 56 -3.05 4.10 -0.31
CA THR A 56 -2.75 5.35 0.40
C THR A 56 -4.05 6.03 0.82
N GLY A 57 -4.13 6.48 2.07
CA GLY A 57 -5.25 7.25 2.61
C GLY A 57 -4.75 8.39 3.50
N GLU A 58 -5.63 9.30 3.90
CA GLU A 58 -5.24 10.40 4.79
C GLU A 58 -5.04 9.89 6.22
N THR A 59 -5.86 8.94 6.66
CA THR A 59 -5.84 8.37 8.00
C THR A 59 -5.89 6.84 8.00
N MET A 60 -5.61 6.23 9.16
CA MET A 60 -5.81 4.78 9.34
C MET A 60 -7.28 4.39 9.21
N GLN A 61 -8.19 5.28 9.62
CA GLN A 61 -9.63 5.07 9.51
C GLN A 61 -10.07 4.97 8.05
N ASP A 62 -9.50 5.79 7.15
CA ASP A 62 -9.84 5.75 5.72
C ASP A 62 -9.47 4.41 5.09
N ILE A 63 -8.28 3.89 5.45
CA ILE A 63 -7.82 2.58 4.99
C ILE A 63 -8.71 1.48 5.55
N ALA A 64 -9.07 1.54 6.84
CA ALA A 64 -9.98 0.56 7.44
C ALA A 64 -11.38 0.60 6.80
N TRP A 65 -11.86 1.80 6.45
CA TRP A 65 -13.12 1.97 5.74
C TRP A 65 -13.05 1.40 4.33
N PHE A 66 -11.97 1.66 3.59
CA PHE A 66 -11.71 1.06 2.28
C PHE A 66 -11.71 -0.47 2.35
N VAL A 67 -11.02 -1.07 3.33
CA VAL A 67 -10.99 -2.53 3.48
C VAL A 67 -12.38 -3.08 3.75
N SER A 68 -13.12 -2.49 4.69
CA SER A 68 -14.43 -3.01 5.12
C SER A 68 -15.57 -2.77 4.10
N HIS A 69 -15.59 -1.61 3.42
CA HIS A 69 -16.70 -1.19 2.57
C HIS A 69 -16.43 -1.35 1.06
N LYS A 70 -15.18 -1.57 0.65
CA LYS A 70 -14.83 -1.72 -0.78
C LYS A 70 -14.18 -3.07 -1.09
N LEU A 71 -13.12 -3.45 -0.38
CA LEU A 71 -12.44 -4.73 -0.65
C LEU A 71 -13.23 -5.93 -0.14
N SER A 72 -13.66 -5.92 1.12
CA SER A 72 -14.33 -7.07 1.75
C SER A 72 -15.74 -7.30 1.23
N THR A 73 -16.31 -6.32 0.50
CA THR A 73 -17.62 -6.42 -0.15
C THR A 73 -17.56 -7.09 -1.52
N LEU A 74 -16.36 -7.39 -2.04
CA LEU A 74 -16.21 -8.13 -3.29
C LEU A 74 -16.48 -9.61 -3.00
N ASP A 75 -17.43 -10.23 -3.69
CA ASP A 75 -17.85 -11.62 -3.45
C ASP A 75 -16.71 -12.63 -3.55
N GLN A 76 -15.69 -12.33 -4.37
CA GLN A 76 -14.52 -13.17 -4.56
C GLN A 76 -13.54 -13.10 -3.39
N VAL A 77 -13.59 -12.08 -2.54
CA VAL A 77 -12.63 -11.86 -1.45
C VAL A 77 -13.01 -12.73 -0.25
N GLN A 78 -12.10 -13.64 0.12
CA GLN A 78 -12.27 -14.54 1.26
C GLN A 78 -11.76 -13.93 2.56
N SER A 79 -10.60 -13.27 2.49
CA SER A 79 -9.99 -12.64 3.65
C SER A 79 -8.97 -11.58 3.24
N THR A 80 -8.72 -10.66 4.16
CA THR A 80 -7.75 -9.58 4.01
C THR A 80 -6.84 -9.51 5.24
N VAL A 81 -5.59 -9.14 5.02
CA VAL A 81 -4.65 -8.78 6.10
C VAL A 81 -4.02 -7.44 5.75
N THR A 82 -4.06 -6.51 6.69
CA THR A 82 -3.58 -5.15 6.49
C THR A 82 -2.30 -4.91 7.26
N HIS A 83 -1.26 -4.48 6.54
CA HIS A 83 0.05 -4.11 7.07
C HIS A 83 0.29 -2.61 6.83
N PHE A 84 0.34 -1.82 7.90
CA PHE A 84 0.67 -0.40 7.79
C PHE A 84 2.19 -0.22 7.61
N ILE A 85 2.58 0.55 6.60
CA ILE A 85 3.99 0.84 6.33
C ILE A 85 4.42 1.99 7.22
N LEU A 86 5.27 1.71 8.22
CA LEU A 86 5.75 2.68 9.18
C LEU A 86 6.95 3.50 8.66
N LYS A 87 7.89 2.82 7.99
CA LYS A 87 9.07 3.45 7.39
C LYS A 87 9.47 2.69 6.14
N ARG A 88 9.78 3.41 5.07
CA ARG A 88 10.41 2.85 3.88
C ARG A 88 11.90 3.13 3.94
N TYR A 89 12.71 2.09 3.85
CA TYR A 89 14.17 2.23 3.77
C TYR A 89 14.65 2.33 2.32
N LYS A 90 13.96 1.67 1.39
CA LYS A 90 14.28 1.66 -0.05
C LYS A 90 13.01 1.41 -0.88
N GLN A 91 12.90 2.02 -2.04
CA GLN A 91 11.82 1.77 -3.03
C GLN A 91 12.36 2.02 -4.44
N GLU A 92 12.04 1.17 -5.42
CA GLU A 92 12.46 1.36 -6.83
C GLU A 92 13.95 1.72 -7.00
N ASN A 93 14.84 0.99 -6.30
CA ASN A 93 16.28 1.26 -6.24
C ASN A 93 16.73 2.58 -5.61
N PHE A 94 15.80 3.38 -5.10
CA PHE A 94 16.08 4.59 -4.34
C PHE A 94 16.12 4.30 -2.83
N ILE A 95 17.20 4.72 -2.15
CA ILE A 95 17.34 4.58 -0.69
C ILE A 95 16.84 5.87 -0.04
N PHE A 96 15.91 5.76 0.89
CA PHE A 96 15.46 6.89 1.69
C PHE A 96 16.50 7.15 2.78
N SER A 97 17.18 8.29 2.71
CA SER A 97 18.06 8.77 3.77
C SER A 97 17.29 9.65 4.74
N ASP A 98 17.50 9.47 6.04
CA ASP A 98 17.09 10.47 7.02
C ASP A 98 17.82 11.80 6.71
N PRO A 99 17.20 12.97 6.91
CA PRO A 99 17.88 14.24 6.74
C PRO A 99 19.11 14.23 7.65
N TYR A 100 20.29 14.44 7.06
CA TYR A 100 21.52 14.64 7.79
C TYR A 100 21.29 15.77 8.81
N GLU A 101 21.26 15.45 10.11
CA GLU A 101 21.53 16.46 11.14
C GLU A 101 22.95 16.96 10.87
N ASP A 102 23.07 18.16 10.33
CA ASP A 102 24.37 18.83 10.20
C ASP A 102 24.88 19.15 11.61
N LYS A 103 25.61 18.21 12.22
CA LYS A 103 26.30 18.38 13.50
C LYS A 103 27.56 19.23 13.37
N ARG A 104 27.58 20.21 12.47
CA ARG A 104 28.63 21.23 12.44
C ARG A 104 28.31 22.25 13.52
N LEU A 105 28.93 22.06 14.68
CA LEU A 105 29.10 23.11 15.68
C LEU A 105 29.63 24.37 14.97
N VAL A 106 28.89 25.47 15.10
CA VAL A 106 29.36 26.80 14.69
C VAL A 106 30.52 27.15 15.62
N VAL A 107 31.76 26.97 15.16
CA VAL A 107 32.92 27.52 15.86
C VAL A 107 33.10 28.96 15.37
N SER A 108 32.70 29.91 16.20
CA SER A 108 32.94 31.34 15.99
C SER A 108 34.26 31.75 16.64
N PRO A 109 35.17 32.46 15.93
CA PRO A 109 36.06 33.45 16.51
C PRO A 109 35.36 34.82 16.66
#